data_AF-A0A1W9UZG5-F1
#
_entry.id   AF-A0A1W9UZG5-F1
#
_cell.length_a   1.000
_cell.length_b   1.000
_cell.length_c   1.000
_cell.angle_alpha   90.00
_cell.angle_beta   90.00
_cell.angle_gamma   90.00
#
_symmetry.space_group_name_H-M   'P 1'
#
loop_
_entity.id
_entity.type
_entity.pdbx_description
1 polymer ?
#
loop_
_entity_poly.entity_id
_entity_poly.type
_entity_poly.pdbx_seq_one_letter_code
_entity_poly.pdbx_strand_id
1 'polypeptide(L)'
;MNDYKQAIGDYTKAINLAPNSVIAGKAYHNRGVVYYHLGNHEKALNDFTQALSNLEQALTQGDNSDETVRELAAVNGNMGKYYFTLGQELGQKEHFQEALTFLEQASNLAPSNVIYHNLRAQIHYKQLC
;
A
#
# COMPACT_ATOMS: atom_id res chain seq x y z
N MET A 1 -19.74 -9.87 4.18
CA MET A 1 -19.65 -10.34 2.76
C MET A 1 -20.42 -9.45 1.79
N ASN A 2 -21.58 -8.87 2.15
CA ASN A 2 -22.29 -7.92 1.28
C ASN A 2 -21.59 -6.56 1.17
N ASP A 3 -20.97 -6.07 2.25
CA ASP A 3 -20.38 -4.73 2.27
C ASP A 3 -19.12 -4.61 1.42
N TYR A 4 -18.29 -5.66 1.33
CA TYR A 4 -17.07 -5.63 0.52
C TYR A 4 -17.35 -5.56 -0.98
N LYS A 5 -18.39 -6.25 -1.47
CA LYS A 5 -18.77 -6.19 -2.89
C LYS A 5 -19.29 -4.80 -3.25
N GLN A 6 -20.09 -4.20 -2.37
CA GLN A 6 -20.57 -2.82 -2.55
C GLN A 6 -19.41 -1.82 -2.53
N ALA A 7 -18.51 -1.92 -1.54
CA ALA A 7 -17.32 -1.08 -1.46
C ALA A 7 -16.45 -1.17 -2.72
N ILE A 8 -16.17 -2.38 -3.22
CA ILE A 8 -15.44 -2.59 -4.49
C ILE A 8 -16.16 -1.88 -5.64
N GLY A 9 -17.49 -2.00 -5.71
CA GLY A 9 -18.31 -1.36 -6.74
C GLY A 9 -18.19 0.16 -6.71
N ASP A 10 -18.28 0.77 -5.54
CA ASP A 10 -18.22 2.23 -5.39
C ASP A 10 -16.81 2.79 -5.60
N TYR A 11 -15.77 2.10 -5.10
CA TYR A 11 -14.39 2.47 -5.46
C TYR A 11 -14.14 2.37 -6.96
N THR A 12 -14.66 1.34 -7.62
CA THR A 12 -14.53 1.19 -9.07
C THR A 12 -15.20 2.33 -9.83
N LYS A 13 -16.38 2.77 -9.40
CA LYS A 13 -17.02 3.96 -9.97
C LYS A 13 -16.16 5.20 -9.77
N ALA A 14 -15.63 5.43 -8.58
CA ALA A 14 -14.78 6.59 -8.28
C ALA A 14 -13.53 6.62 -9.18
N ILE A 15 -12.87 5.47 -9.35
CA ILE A 15 -11.72 5.30 -10.24
C ILE A 15 -12.11 5.65 -11.69
N ASN A 16 -13.24 5.15 -12.19
CA ASN A 16 -13.66 5.40 -13.56
C ASN A 16 -14.02 6.87 -13.82
N LEU A 17 -14.51 7.59 -12.79
CA LEU A 17 -14.88 8.99 -12.90
C LEU A 17 -13.67 9.94 -12.92
N ALA A 18 -12.56 9.57 -12.26
CA ALA A 18 -11.39 10.43 -12.14
C ALA A 18 -10.06 9.62 -12.12
N PRO A 19 -9.73 8.86 -13.19
CA PRO A 19 -8.73 7.79 -13.16
C PRO A 19 -7.29 8.22 -12.88
N ASN A 20 -6.96 9.49 -13.11
CA ASN A 20 -5.62 10.07 -12.93
C ASN A 20 -5.68 11.20 -11.90
N SER A 21 -6.08 10.87 -10.68
CA SER A 21 -6.29 11.86 -9.62
C SER A 21 -5.93 11.29 -8.25
N VAL A 22 -5.66 12.17 -7.28
CA VAL A 22 -5.49 11.79 -5.87
C VAL A 22 -6.72 11.02 -5.35
N ILE A 23 -7.92 11.34 -5.84
CA ILE A 23 -9.16 10.63 -5.50
C ILE A 23 -9.11 9.19 -6.02
N ALA A 24 -8.67 8.96 -7.26
CA ALA A 24 -8.43 7.61 -7.76
C ALA A 24 -7.33 6.90 -6.97
N GLY A 25 -6.24 7.59 -6.61
CA GLY A 25 -5.19 7.04 -5.75
C GLY A 25 -5.75 6.46 -4.44
N LYS A 26 -6.59 7.23 -3.73
CA LYS A 26 -7.29 6.77 -2.51
C LYS A 26 -8.28 5.64 -2.78
N ALA A 27 -9.01 5.70 -3.89
CA ALA A 27 -9.99 4.67 -4.23
C ALA A 27 -9.31 3.34 -4.56
N TYR A 28 -8.20 3.36 -5.32
CA TYR A 28 -7.34 2.21 -5.54
C TYR A 28 -6.78 1.67 -4.24
N HIS A 29 -6.21 2.51 -3.37
CA HIS A 29 -5.67 2.09 -2.09
C HIS A 29 -6.72 1.35 -1.23
N ASN A 30 -7.89 1.96 -1.04
CA ASN A 30 -8.93 1.36 -0.21
C ASN A 30 -9.52 0.08 -0.85
N ARG A 31 -9.67 0.04 -2.17
CA ARG A 31 -10.10 -1.19 -2.87
C ARG A 31 -9.05 -2.30 -2.74
N GLY A 32 -7.77 -1.96 -2.76
CA GLY A 32 -6.67 -2.87 -2.48
C GLY A 32 -6.71 -3.45 -1.06
N VAL A 33 -7.01 -2.62 -0.05
CA VAL A 33 -7.23 -3.08 1.33
C VAL A 33 -8.40 -4.06 1.41
N VAL A 34 -9.51 -3.77 0.73
CA VAL A 34 -10.66 -4.69 0.66
C VAL A 34 -10.26 -6.02 0.00
N TYR A 35 -9.53 -6.00 -1.11
CA TYR A 35 -9.04 -7.22 -1.76
C TYR A 35 -8.10 -8.01 -0.87
N TYR A 36 -7.22 -7.33 -0.11
CA TYR A 36 -6.33 -7.97 0.84
C TYR A 36 -7.11 -8.72 1.94
N HIS A 37 -8.15 -8.09 2.50
CA HIS A 37 -9.03 -8.73 3.49
C HIS A 37 -9.85 -9.90 2.93
N LEU A 38 -10.11 -9.90 1.63
CA LEU A 38 -10.75 -11.02 0.93
C LEU A 38 -9.77 -12.13 0.55
N GLY A 39 -8.48 -12.01 0.90
CA GLY A 39 -7.43 -12.95 0.51
C GLY A 39 -7.04 -12.86 -0.96
N ASN A 40 -7.52 -11.86 -1.70
CA ASN A 40 -7.16 -11.63 -3.09
C ASN A 40 -5.91 -10.74 -3.16
N HIS A 41 -4.79 -11.35 -2.79
CA HIS A 41 -3.48 -10.71 -2.67
C HIS A 41 -2.99 -10.11 -4.00
N GLU A 42 -3.21 -10.79 -5.12
CA GLU A 42 -2.83 -10.29 -6.45
C GLU A 42 -3.57 -9.01 -6.82
N LYS A 43 -4.90 -8.97 -6.63
CA LYS A 43 -5.68 -7.75 -6.89
C LYS A 43 -5.34 -6.62 -5.92
N ALA A 44 -5.03 -6.95 -4.67
CA ALA A 44 -4.60 -5.97 -3.69
C ALA A 44 -3.30 -5.29 -4.11
N LEU A 45 -2.30 -6.08 -4.52
CA LEU A 45 -1.03 -5.56 -5.00
C LEU A 45 -1.22 -4.67 -6.24
N ASN A 46 -1.99 -5.13 -7.22
CA ASN A 46 -2.28 -4.33 -8.42
C ASN A 46 -2.91 -2.98 -8.06
N ASP A 47 -3.90 -2.97 -7.17
CA ASP A 47 -4.54 -1.73 -6.73
C ASP A 47 -3.58 -0.84 -5.94
N PHE A 48 -2.72 -1.39 -5.08
CA PHE A 48 -1.69 -0.59 -4.40
C PHE A 48 -0.68 0.03 -5.38
N THR A 49 -0.28 -0.68 -6.43
CA THR A 49 0.60 -0.13 -7.48
C THR A 49 -0.07 1.01 -8.24
N GLN A 50 -1.36 0.87 -8.59
CA GLN A 50 -2.10 1.96 -9.25
C GLN A 50 -2.28 3.17 -8.32
N ALA A 51 -2.51 2.94 -7.02
CA ALA A 51 -2.57 3.99 -6.02
C ALA A 51 -1.25 4.75 -5.92
N LEU A 52 -0.14 4.02 -5.83
CA LEU A 52 1.21 4.58 -5.76
C LEU A 52 1.49 5.48 -6.97
N SER A 53 1.24 4.98 -8.18
CA SER A 53 1.45 5.73 -9.42
C SER A 53 0.65 7.03 -9.48
N ASN A 54 -0.63 7.01 -9.07
CA ASN A 54 -1.49 8.21 -9.04
C ASN A 54 -1.01 9.25 -8.03
N LEU A 55 -0.60 8.81 -6.84
CA LEU A 55 -0.15 9.68 -5.76
C LEU A 55 1.24 10.28 -6.06
N GLU A 56 2.16 9.49 -6.63
CA GLU A 56 3.45 9.99 -7.09
C GLU A 56 3.28 11.00 -8.23
N GLN A 57 2.38 10.74 -9.18
CA GLN A 57 2.06 11.71 -10.22
C GLN A 57 1.54 13.02 -9.63
N ALA A 58 0.67 12.98 -8.63
CA ALA A 58 0.18 14.17 -7.96
C ALA A 58 1.33 14.98 -7.30
N LEU A 59 2.27 14.30 -6.62
CA LEU A 59 3.46 14.95 -6.08
C LEU A 59 4.30 15.62 -7.17
N THR A 60 4.50 14.96 -8.32
CA THR A 60 5.26 15.57 -9.43
C THR A 60 4.55 16.78 -10.04
N GLN A 61 3.23 16.87 -9.89
CA GLN A 61 2.42 18.02 -10.32
C GLN A 61 2.36 19.13 -9.27
N GLY A 62 3.06 18.98 -8.14
CA GLY A 62 3.18 19.98 -7.08
C GLY A 62 2.13 19.84 -5.97
N ASP A 63 1.30 18.81 -5.98
CA ASP A 63 0.37 18.51 -4.88
C ASP A 63 1.12 17.83 -3.73
N ASN A 64 1.73 18.65 -2.87
CA ASN A 64 2.38 18.22 -1.64
C ASN A 64 1.45 18.32 -0.43
N SER A 65 0.15 18.11 -0.62
CA SER A 65 -0.78 18.14 0.50
C SER A 65 -0.45 17.05 1.53
N ASP A 66 -0.64 17.38 2.81
CA ASP A 66 -0.48 16.43 3.92
C ASP A 66 -1.29 15.15 3.68
N GLU A 67 -2.41 15.26 2.98
CA GLU A 67 -3.26 14.14 2.62
C GLU A 67 -2.57 13.21 1.60
N THR A 68 -2.04 13.73 0.51
CA THR A 68 -1.31 12.95 -0.51
C THR A 68 -0.10 12.25 0.11
N VAL A 69 0.67 12.95 0.94
CA VAL A 69 1.84 12.38 1.64
C VAL A 69 1.42 11.27 2.61
N ARG A 70 0.36 11.48 3.39
CA ARG A 70 -0.15 10.46 4.32
C ARG A 70 -0.67 9.23 3.59
N GLU A 71 -1.39 9.42 2.49
CA GLU A 71 -1.92 8.30 1.70
C GLU A 71 -0.79 7.53 1.04
N LEU A 72 0.23 8.22 0.52
CA LEU A 72 1.42 7.61 -0.04
C LEU A 72 2.17 6.78 1.03
N ALA A 73 2.30 7.30 2.25
CA ALA A 73 2.89 6.56 3.36
C ALA A 73 2.09 5.29 3.69
N ALA A 74 0.75 5.37 3.67
CA ALA A 74 -0.13 4.23 3.95
C ALA A 74 -0.05 3.15 2.87
N VAL A 75 -0.05 3.54 1.58
CA VAL A 75 0.11 2.61 0.45
C VAL A 75 1.44 1.87 0.55
N ASN A 76 2.54 2.60 0.77
CA ASN A 76 3.86 2.01 0.97
C ASN A 76 3.89 1.06 2.19
N GLY A 77 3.25 1.45 3.30
CA GLY A 77 3.12 0.58 4.48
C GLY A 77 2.38 -0.72 4.18
N ASN A 78 1.28 -0.65 3.42
CA ASN A 78 0.49 -1.81 3.03
C ASN A 78 1.21 -2.72 2.03
N MET A 79 1.95 -2.16 1.08
CA MET A 79 2.84 -2.93 0.19
C MET A 79 3.96 -3.59 0.99
N GLY A 80 4.59 -2.87 1.92
CA GLY A 80 5.60 -3.43 2.82
C GLY A 80 5.07 -4.62 3.62
N LYS A 81 3.86 -4.50 4.18
CA LYS A 81 3.17 -5.60 4.88
C LYS A 81 2.83 -6.77 3.94
N TYR A 82 2.42 -6.49 2.72
CA TYR A 82 2.14 -7.51 1.70
C TYR A 82 3.38 -8.35 1.43
N TYR A 83 4.51 -7.72 1.08
CA TYR A 83 5.75 -8.43 0.78
C TYR A 83 6.34 -9.13 2.00
N PHE A 84 6.14 -8.56 3.20
CA PHE A 84 6.49 -9.25 4.43
C PHE A 84 5.72 -10.57 4.58
N THR A 85 4.40 -10.54 4.38
CA THR A 85 3.54 -11.73 4.46
C THR A 85 3.95 -12.76 3.39
N LEU A 86 4.16 -12.31 2.15
CA LEU A 86 4.56 -13.17 1.04
C LEU A 86 5.93 -13.83 1.29
N GLY A 87 6.90 -13.08 1.84
CA GLY A 87 8.20 -13.62 2.25
C GLY A 87 8.08 -14.69 3.35
N GLN A 88 7.12 -14.54 4.28
CA GLN A 88 6.83 -15.55 5.29
C GLN A 88 6.20 -16.81 4.70
N GLU A 89 5.27 -16.66 3.77
CA GLU A 89 4.54 -17.77 3.16
C GLU A 89 5.42 -18.58 2.21
N LEU A 90 6.23 -17.90 1.39
CA LEU A 90 7.08 -18.55 0.38
C LEU A 90 8.47 -18.92 0.92
N GLY A 91 8.86 -18.41 2.09
CA GLY A 91 10.21 -18.62 2.64
C GLY A 91 11.32 -17.96 1.81
N GLN A 92 10.98 -16.94 1.02
CA GLN A 92 11.89 -16.29 0.08
C GLN A 92 12.46 -14.99 0.66
N LYS A 93 13.80 -14.91 0.75
CA LYS A 93 14.50 -13.73 1.29
C LYS A 93 14.32 -12.46 0.43
N GLU A 94 14.03 -12.63 -0.85
CA GLU A 94 13.84 -11.54 -1.81
C GLU A 94 12.66 -10.64 -1.43
N HIS A 95 11.53 -11.24 -1.05
CA HIS A 95 10.34 -10.51 -0.62
C HIS A 95 10.55 -9.74 0.69
N PHE A 96 11.45 -10.19 1.57
CA PHE A 96 11.81 -9.39 2.75
C PHE A 96 12.57 -8.11 2.36
N GLN A 97 13.37 -8.15 1.29
CA GLN A 97 14.06 -6.95 0.81
C GLN A 97 13.06 -5.96 0.19
N GLU A 98 12.10 -6.45 -0.60
CA GLU A 98 11.01 -5.62 -1.14
C GLU A 98 10.20 -4.99 0.00
N ALA A 99 9.86 -5.77 1.03
CA ALA A 99 9.15 -5.28 2.21
C ALA A 99 9.91 -4.15 2.91
N LEU A 100 11.22 -4.29 3.09
CA LEU A 100 12.06 -3.26 3.71
C LEU A 100 12.08 -1.97 2.89
N THR A 101 12.17 -2.07 1.55
CA THR A 101 12.15 -0.89 0.67
C THR A 101 10.86 -0.09 0.82
N PHE A 102 9.70 -0.75 0.73
CA PHE A 102 8.42 -0.06 0.89
C PHE A 102 8.23 0.49 2.32
N LEU A 103 8.64 -0.24 3.35
CA LEU A 103 8.54 0.26 4.73
C LEU A 103 9.50 1.43 5.00
N GLU A 104 10.66 1.47 4.34
CA GLU A 104 11.57 2.60 4.41
C GLU A 104 10.92 3.86 3.81
N GLN A 105 10.36 3.75 2.60
CA GLN A 105 9.61 4.84 1.97
C GLN A 105 8.46 5.31 2.87
N ALA A 106 7.68 4.38 3.43
CA ALA A 106 6.59 4.69 4.35
C ALA A 106 7.08 5.43 5.60
N SER A 107 8.20 5.00 6.19
CA SER A 107 8.78 5.63 7.38
C SER A 107 9.38 7.01 7.12
N ASN A 108 9.89 7.25 5.91
CA ASN A 108 10.39 8.56 5.52
C ASN A 108 9.23 9.57 5.36
N LEU A 109 8.08 9.11 4.85
CA LEU A 109 6.89 9.94 4.67
C LEU A 109 6.11 10.16 5.99
N ALA A 110 6.11 9.18 6.90
CA ALA A 110 5.45 9.26 8.19
C ALA A 110 6.34 8.74 9.33
N PRO A 111 7.35 9.53 9.77
CA PRO A 111 8.39 9.08 10.70
C PRO A 111 7.87 8.76 12.11
N SER A 112 6.73 9.34 12.52
CA SER A 112 6.08 9.07 13.80
C SER A 112 5.26 7.77 13.82
N ASN A 113 5.10 7.08 12.68
CA ASN A 113 4.31 5.86 12.62
C ASN A 113 5.13 4.66 13.14
N VAL A 114 4.80 4.24 14.36
CA VAL A 114 5.47 3.13 15.06
C VAL A 114 5.34 1.78 14.36
N ILE A 115 4.30 1.58 13.53
CA ILE A 115 4.05 0.29 12.86
C ILE A 115 5.15 0.01 11.83
N TYR A 116 5.60 1.02 11.09
CA TYR A 116 6.61 0.83 10.05
C TYR A 116 7.96 0.42 10.64
N HIS A 117 8.36 1.09 11.72
CA HIS A 117 9.58 0.74 12.45
C HIS A 117 9.50 -0.66 13.06
N ASN A 118 8.34 -1.02 13.62
CA ASN A 118 8.12 -2.34 14.20
C ASN A 118 8.23 -3.45 13.13
N LEU A 119 7.58 -3.30 11.97
CA LEU A 119 7.65 -4.27 10.88
C LEU A 119 9.07 -4.42 10.31
N ARG A 120 9.80 -3.31 10.13
CA ARG A 120 11.21 -3.34 9.71
C ARG A 120 12.08 -4.12 10.69
N ALA A 121 11.93 -3.85 11.99
CA ALA A 121 12.65 -4.57 13.04
C ALA A 121 12.35 -6.08 13.02
N GLN A 122 11.09 -6.47 12.82
CA GLN A 122 10.72 -7.89 12.68
C GLN A 122 11.39 -8.56 11.48
N ILE A 123 11.49 -7.87 10.34
CA ILE A 123 12.15 -8.40 9.15
C ILE A 123 13.65 -8.62 9.42
N HIS A 124 14.34 -7.62 9.99
CA HIS A 124 15.76 -7.75 10.31
C HIS A 124 16.03 -8.90 11.28
N TYR A 125 15.19 -9.05 12.31
CA TYR A 125 15.29 -10.17 13.24
C TYR A 125 15.14 -11.53 12.51
N LYS A 126 14.17 -11.65 11.61
CA LYS A 126 13.95 -12.89 10.84
C LYS A 126 15.05 -13.22 9.85
N GLN A 127 15.75 -12.23 9.30
CA GLN A 127 16.87 -12.47 8.39
C GLN A 127 18.12 -13.02 9.10
N LEU A 128 18.19 -12.91 10.43
CA LEU A 128 19.27 -13.42 11.27
C LEU A 128 19.05 -14.89 11.72
N CYS A 129 17.83 -15.41 11.57
CA CYS A 129 17.48 -16.81 11.86
C CYS A 129 17.58 -17.69 10.61
#